data_AF-A0A943PP99-F1
#
_entry.id   AF-A0A943PP99-F1
#
_cell.length_a   1.000
_cell.length_b   1.000
_cell.length_c   1.000
_cell.angle_alpha   90.00
_cell.angle_beta   90.00
_cell.angle_gamma   90.00
#
_symmetry.space_group_name_H-M   'P 1'
#
loop_
_entity.id
_entity.type
_entity.pdbx_description
1 polymer ?
#
loop_
_entity_poly.entity_id
_entity_poly.type
_entity_poly.pdbx_seq_one_letter_code
_entity_poly.pdbx_strand_id
1 'polypeptide(L)'
;MKEAWKELVKDFKEIKDKPFIYKLPSIITSIRLIATILIPMFFILGLPIVAIALAGIGSISDAVDGKLARKFNASSNFGAKLDAMCDKLFIFSLGISLITLLPVLSKILVSIMLINEANITRINMSKVFVHKKVKTTQIGRVKMVVLCVSLLLGFISSLLPILNIPTIISLLTAIGLQLSTMKSYKEQNLEEKKEEVVIKNNVSLETMDSNEYEKQMLYTLKQSLENNINIEQEKRKELHL
;
A
#
# COMPACT_ATOMS: atom_id res chain seq x y z
N MET A 1 -18.20 -11.25 8.14
CA MET A 1 -17.30 -11.56 9.26
C MET A 1 -17.16 -13.05 9.56
N LYS A 2 -18.26 -13.82 9.75
CA LYS A 2 -18.17 -15.27 10.07
C LYS A 2 -17.50 -16.11 8.97
N GLU A 3 -17.71 -15.79 7.70
CA GLU A 3 -17.08 -16.51 6.57
C GLU A 3 -15.58 -16.22 6.45
N ALA A 4 -15.19 -14.94 6.55
CA ALA A 4 -13.78 -14.54 6.59
C ALA A 4 -13.00 -15.21 7.74
N TRP A 5 -13.62 -15.39 8.91
CA TRP A 5 -13.02 -16.12 10.02
C TRP A 5 -12.82 -17.61 9.71
N LYS A 6 -13.80 -18.24 9.06
CA LYS A 6 -13.68 -19.66 8.64
C LYS A 6 -12.59 -19.84 7.60
N GLU A 7 -12.46 -18.93 6.64
CA GLU A 7 -11.35 -18.93 5.67
C GLU A 7 -9.99 -18.76 6.35
N LEU A 8 -9.86 -17.82 7.28
CA LEU A 8 -8.61 -17.61 8.04
C LEU A 8 -8.20 -18.87 8.83
N VAL A 9 -9.14 -19.51 9.51
CA VAL A 9 -8.88 -20.74 10.27
C VAL A 9 -8.49 -21.90 9.35
N LYS A 10 -9.10 -21.98 8.16
CA LYS A 10 -8.76 -22.97 7.13
C LYS A 10 -7.34 -22.74 6.59
N ASP A 11 -7.01 -21.51 6.20
CA ASP A 11 -5.70 -21.16 5.67
C ASP A 11 -4.59 -21.37 6.73
N PHE A 12 -4.88 -21.12 8.02
CA PHE A 12 -3.96 -21.39 9.12
C PHE A 12 -3.65 -22.89 9.30
N LYS A 13 -4.67 -23.75 9.20
CA LYS A 13 -4.47 -25.21 9.25
C LYS A 13 -3.59 -25.69 8.08
N GLU A 14 -3.77 -25.13 6.89
CA GLU A 14 -2.97 -25.47 5.71
C GLU A 14 -1.47 -25.15 5.88
N ILE A 15 -1.12 -24.11 6.65
CA ILE A 15 0.28 -23.79 6.97
C ILE A 15 0.83 -24.74 8.04
N LYS A 16 0.02 -25.13 9.02
CA LYS A 16 0.44 -25.98 10.15
C LYS A 16 1.01 -27.32 9.66
N ASP A 17 0.49 -27.85 8.56
CA ASP A 17 0.88 -29.17 8.05
C ASP A 17 2.09 -29.14 7.09
N LYS A 18 2.64 -27.95 6.77
CA LYS A 18 3.80 -27.79 5.87
C LYS A 18 5.15 -27.98 6.59
N PRO A 19 6.22 -28.38 5.86
CA PRO A 19 7.57 -28.49 6.41
C PRO A 19 8.10 -27.14 6.91
N PHE A 20 9.04 -27.16 7.88
CA PHE A 20 9.56 -25.95 8.54
C PHE A 20 10.08 -24.87 7.57
N ILE A 21 10.72 -25.27 6.48
CA ILE A 21 11.27 -24.36 5.45
C ILE A 21 10.17 -23.47 4.83
N TYR A 22 8.96 -24.00 4.69
CA TYR A 22 7.81 -23.26 4.14
C TYR A 22 7.16 -22.32 5.16
N LYS A 23 7.45 -22.49 6.45
CA LYS A 23 6.96 -21.66 7.55
C LYS A 23 7.89 -20.49 7.86
N LEU A 24 9.15 -20.53 7.41
CA LEU A 24 10.16 -19.51 7.69
C LEU A 24 9.69 -18.07 7.38
N PRO A 25 9.11 -17.77 6.20
CA PRO A 25 8.64 -16.40 5.93
C PRO A 25 7.60 -15.94 6.95
N SER A 26 6.60 -16.78 7.25
CA SER A 26 5.53 -16.45 8.20
C SER A 26 6.03 -16.31 9.65
N ILE A 27 7.07 -17.05 10.04
CA ILE A 27 7.72 -16.89 11.35
C ILE A 27 8.41 -15.53 11.43
N ILE A 28 9.15 -15.13 10.38
CA ILE A 28 9.82 -13.82 10.31
C ILE A 28 8.78 -12.69 10.41
N THR A 29 7.68 -12.76 9.65
CA THR A 29 6.57 -11.82 9.72
C THR A 29 5.96 -11.76 11.14
N SER A 30 5.80 -12.91 11.82
CA SER A 30 5.26 -12.97 13.18
C SER A 30 6.19 -12.33 14.22
N ILE A 31 7.51 -12.54 14.08
CA ILE A 31 8.51 -11.87 14.92
C ILE A 31 8.48 -10.36 14.66
N ARG A 32 8.34 -9.92 13.41
CA ARG A 32 8.17 -8.51 13.06
C ARG A 32 6.91 -7.92 13.72
N LEU A 33 5.79 -8.64 13.74
CA LEU A 33 4.58 -8.21 14.42
C LEU A 33 4.80 -7.98 15.93
N ILE A 34 5.58 -8.85 16.59
CA ILE A 34 5.95 -8.64 17.99
C ILE A 34 6.83 -7.40 18.12
N ALA A 35 7.85 -7.25 17.26
CA ALA A 35 8.71 -6.06 17.25
C ALA A 35 7.92 -4.75 17.05
N THR A 36 6.92 -4.76 16.16
CA THR A 36 5.99 -3.64 15.93
C THR A 36 5.32 -3.16 17.22
N ILE A 37 4.98 -4.06 18.14
CA ILE A 37 4.38 -3.69 19.44
C ILE A 37 5.45 -3.23 20.43
N LEU A 38 6.63 -3.88 20.40
CA LEU A 38 7.72 -3.60 21.33
C LEU A 38 8.42 -2.26 21.09
N ILE A 39 8.52 -1.79 19.84
CA ILE A 39 9.18 -0.52 19.48
C ILE A 39 8.63 0.66 20.31
N PRO A 40 7.32 0.98 20.27
CA PRO A 40 6.76 2.09 21.04
C PRO A 40 6.87 1.84 22.55
N MET A 41 6.80 0.58 23.00
CA MET A 41 6.96 0.23 24.42
C MET A 41 8.36 0.55 24.94
N PHE A 42 9.41 0.02 24.30
CA PHE A 42 10.80 0.32 24.67
C PHE A 42 11.11 1.80 24.55
N PHE A 43 10.43 2.48 23.62
CA PHE A 43 10.54 3.90 23.48
C PHE A 43 9.98 4.66 24.70
N ILE A 44 8.77 4.33 25.15
CA ILE A 44 8.15 4.91 26.36
C ILE A 44 8.98 4.59 27.62
N LEU A 45 9.64 3.44 27.66
CA LEU A 45 10.52 3.04 28.77
C LEU A 45 11.88 3.76 28.77
N GLY A 46 12.13 4.71 27.85
CA GLY A 46 13.38 5.47 27.81
C GLY A 46 14.57 4.66 27.28
N LEU A 47 14.33 3.62 26.49
CA LEU A 47 15.35 2.77 25.86
C LEU A 47 15.41 3.00 24.33
N PRO A 48 15.75 4.22 23.87
CA PRO A 48 15.66 4.60 22.46
C PRO A 48 16.59 3.76 21.57
N ILE A 49 17.78 3.38 22.06
CA ILE A 49 18.74 2.58 21.30
C ILE A 49 18.16 1.18 20.98
N VAL A 50 17.46 0.57 21.94
CA VAL A 50 16.81 -0.73 21.74
C VAL A 50 15.67 -0.61 20.73
N ALA A 51 14.85 0.44 20.83
CA ALA A 51 13.77 0.69 19.89
C ALA A 51 14.29 0.90 18.46
N ILE A 52 15.41 1.64 18.29
CA ILE A 52 16.04 1.87 16.99
C ILE A 52 16.63 0.57 16.42
N ALA A 53 17.30 -0.23 17.25
CA ALA A 53 17.80 -1.54 16.84
C ALA A 53 16.65 -2.44 16.36
N LEU A 54 15.54 -2.50 17.10
CA LEU A 54 14.35 -3.25 16.71
C LEU A 54 13.71 -2.72 15.42
N ALA A 55 13.63 -1.40 15.26
CA ALA A 55 13.14 -0.77 14.03
C ALA A 55 14.01 -1.13 12.82
N GLY A 56 15.34 -1.04 12.95
CA GLY A 56 16.27 -1.42 11.89
C GLY A 56 16.18 -2.89 11.52
N ILE A 57 16.18 -3.79 12.52
CA ILE A 57 16.05 -5.24 12.31
C ILE A 57 14.70 -5.56 11.65
N GLY A 58 13.61 -4.93 12.11
CA GLY A 58 12.27 -5.12 11.56
C GLY A 58 12.19 -4.71 10.08
N SER A 59 12.76 -3.55 9.72
CA SER A 59 12.82 -3.08 8.34
C SER A 59 13.65 -3.98 7.43
N ILE A 60 14.77 -4.54 7.92
CA ILE A 60 15.58 -5.48 7.14
C ILE A 60 14.83 -6.81 6.96
N SER A 61 14.10 -7.26 7.99
CA SER A 61 13.38 -8.52 7.98
C SER A 61 12.31 -8.60 6.87
N ASP A 62 11.66 -7.48 6.54
CA ASP A 62 10.69 -7.31 5.43
C ASP A 62 11.31 -7.49 4.02
N ALA A 63 12.59 -7.15 3.86
CA ALA A 63 13.28 -7.42 2.61
C ALA A 63 13.69 -8.90 2.50
N VAL A 64 13.87 -9.57 3.63
CA VAL A 64 14.39 -10.95 3.72
C VAL A 64 13.28 -11.97 3.55
N ASP A 65 12.14 -11.81 4.23
CA ASP A 65 11.00 -12.73 4.09
C ASP A 65 10.42 -12.74 2.67
N GLY A 66 10.33 -11.58 2.01
CA GLY A 66 9.89 -11.46 0.63
C GLY A 66 10.86 -12.10 -0.38
N LYS A 67 12.16 -12.16 -0.06
CA LYS A 67 13.16 -12.91 -0.86
C LYS A 67 13.09 -14.40 -0.58
N LEU A 68 12.92 -14.81 0.69
CA LEU A 68 12.80 -16.20 1.08
C LEU A 68 11.53 -16.84 0.50
N ALA A 69 10.39 -16.17 0.58
CA ALA A 69 9.12 -16.66 0.04
C ALA A 69 9.21 -16.94 -1.47
N ARG A 70 9.89 -16.06 -2.22
CA ARG A 70 10.16 -16.23 -3.65
C ARG A 70 11.15 -17.34 -3.95
N LYS A 71 12.21 -17.47 -3.14
CA LYS A 71 13.26 -18.50 -3.34
C LYS A 71 12.75 -19.92 -3.07
N PHE A 72 11.87 -20.09 -2.09
CA PHE A 72 11.38 -21.41 -1.67
C PHE A 72 10.00 -21.78 -2.24
N ASN A 73 9.43 -20.96 -3.14
CA ASN A 73 8.03 -21.10 -3.61
C ASN A 73 7.04 -21.30 -2.44
N ALA A 74 7.34 -20.68 -1.30
CA ALA A 74 6.65 -20.87 -0.03
C ALA A 74 5.60 -19.79 0.22
N SER A 75 4.95 -19.32 -0.85
CA SER A 75 3.85 -18.35 -0.75
C SER A 75 2.58 -19.07 -0.30
N SER A 76 2.11 -18.78 0.91
CA SER A 76 0.78 -19.16 1.37
C SER A 76 -0.16 -17.96 1.34
N ASN A 77 -1.44 -18.19 1.04
CA ASN A 77 -2.44 -17.11 1.01
C ASN A 77 -2.57 -16.41 2.36
N PHE A 78 -2.51 -17.17 3.47
CA PHE A 78 -2.54 -16.60 4.82
C PHE A 78 -1.25 -15.85 5.15
N GLY A 79 -0.08 -16.40 4.82
CA GLY A 79 1.19 -15.71 5.01
C GLY A 79 1.21 -14.36 4.30
N ALA A 80 0.78 -14.32 3.03
CA ALA A 80 0.72 -13.08 2.24
C ALA A 80 -0.29 -12.05 2.79
N LYS A 81 -1.46 -12.49 3.29
CA LYS A 81 -2.43 -11.61 3.96
C LYS A 81 -1.87 -11.05 5.27
N LEU A 82 -1.24 -11.90 6.09
CA LEU A 82 -0.64 -11.50 7.36
C LEU A 82 0.52 -10.51 7.14
N ASP A 83 1.36 -10.76 6.15
CA ASP A 83 2.48 -9.91 5.73
C ASP A 83 1.99 -8.50 5.37
N ALA A 84 1.01 -8.40 4.46
CA ALA A 84 0.41 -7.13 4.07
C ALA A 84 -0.21 -6.35 5.24
N MET A 85 -0.74 -7.04 6.26
CA MET A 85 -1.24 -6.41 7.49
C MET A 85 -0.10 -5.93 8.39
N CYS A 86 0.90 -6.78 8.61
CA CYS A 86 2.05 -6.48 9.47
C CYS A 86 2.85 -5.30 8.95
N ASP A 87 2.99 -5.15 7.63
CA ASP A 87 3.72 -4.03 7.02
C ASP A 87 3.08 -2.69 7.33
N LYS A 88 1.75 -2.61 7.25
CA LYS A 88 1.02 -1.39 7.61
C LYS A 88 1.18 -1.08 9.08
N LEU A 89 0.96 -2.07 9.95
CA LEU A 89 1.09 -1.89 11.39
C LEU A 89 2.50 -1.45 11.80
N PHE A 90 3.53 -2.01 11.16
CA PHE A 90 4.91 -1.64 11.39
C PHE A 90 5.17 -0.17 11.08
N ILE A 91 4.73 0.33 9.92
CA ILE A 91 4.85 1.75 9.54
C ILE A 91 4.12 2.66 10.52
N PHE A 92 2.89 2.30 10.93
CA PHE A 92 2.14 3.08 11.93
C PHE A 92 2.86 3.12 13.28
N SER A 93 3.40 1.99 13.73
CA SER A 93 4.15 1.90 14.98
C SER A 93 5.41 2.78 14.97
N LEU A 94 6.19 2.73 13.89
CA LEU A 94 7.35 3.59 13.70
C LEU A 94 6.97 5.07 13.70
N GLY A 95 5.94 5.44 12.95
CA GLY A 95 5.50 6.84 12.86
C GLY A 95 4.97 7.39 14.18
N ILE A 96 4.16 6.63 14.91
CA ILE A 96 3.65 7.03 16.23
C ILE A 96 4.80 7.27 17.22
N SER A 97 5.79 6.38 17.22
CA SER A 97 6.98 6.53 18.06
C SER A 97 7.74 7.83 17.72
N LEU A 98 7.93 8.10 16.42
CA LEU A 98 8.63 9.31 15.95
C LEU A 98 7.90 10.62 16.24
N ILE A 99 6.56 10.62 16.30
CA ILE A 99 5.78 11.82 16.66
C ILE A 99 6.13 12.33 18.06
N THR A 100 6.55 11.46 18.98
CA THR A 100 6.95 11.88 20.32
C THR A 100 8.37 12.46 20.37
N LEU A 101 9.22 12.04 19.42
CA LEU A 101 10.66 12.32 19.39
C LEU A 101 11.05 13.56 18.61
N LEU A 102 10.39 13.73 17.47
CA LEU A 102 10.89 14.65 16.46
C LEU A 102 10.53 16.10 16.78
N PRO A 103 11.36 17.05 16.31
CA PRO A 103 11.03 18.47 16.33
C PRO A 103 9.66 18.72 15.69
N VAL A 104 9.03 19.85 16.07
CA VAL A 104 7.65 20.20 15.68
C VAL A 104 7.40 20.01 14.17
N LEU A 105 8.33 20.47 13.32
CA LEU A 105 8.17 20.35 11.88
C LEU A 105 8.15 18.89 11.40
N SER A 106 9.16 18.10 11.77
CA SER A 106 9.23 16.69 11.35
C SER A 106 8.08 15.86 11.93
N LYS A 107 7.60 16.21 13.13
CA LYS A 107 6.40 15.62 13.74
C LYS A 107 5.13 15.85 12.92
N ILE A 108 4.94 17.06 12.40
CA ILE A 108 3.81 17.39 11.51
C ILE A 108 3.92 16.58 10.21
N LEU A 109 5.13 16.49 9.63
CA LEU A 109 5.35 15.72 8.40
C LEU A 109 5.06 14.23 8.59
N VAL A 110 5.53 13.61 9.69
CA VAL A 110 5.23 12.21 10.00
C VAL A 110 3.72 12.00 10.20
N SER A 111 3.02 12.92 10.85
CA SER A 111 1.56 12.85 11.00
C SER A 111 0.84 12.85 9.66
N ILE A 112 1.19 13.77 8.75
CA ILE A 112 0.64 13.84 7.38
C ILE A 112 0.92 12.54 6.63
N MET A 113 2.14 12.03 6.75
CA MET A 113 2.58 10.79 6.11
C MET A 113 1.75 9.58 6.56
N LEU A 114 1.42 9.47 7.86
CA LEU A 114 0.56 8.40 8.38
C LEU A 114 -0.88 8.50 7.87
N ILE A 115 -1.43 9.72 7.80
CA ILE A 115 -2.78 9.97 7.26
C ILE A 115 -2.84 9.55 5.78
N ASN A 116 -1.83 9.92 5.00
CA ASN A 116 -1.74 9.53 3.59
C ASN A 116 -1.62 8.01 3.42
N GLU A 117 -0.86 7.33 4.27
CA GLU A 117 -0.74 5.87 4.20
C GLU A 117 -2.05 5.16 4.54
N ALA A 118 -2.82 5.69 5.51
CA ALA A 118 -4.18 5.23 5.79
C ALA A 118 -5.12 5.44 4.60
N ASN A 119 -5.03 6.59 3.92
CA ASN A 119 -5.82 6.92 2.74
C ASN A 119 -5.53 5.97 1.56
N ILE A 120 -4.25 5.72 1.28
CA ILE A 120 -3.83 4.76 0.25
C ILE A 120 -4.33 3.35 0.57
N THR A 121 -4.19 2.93 1.83
CA THR A 121 -4.66 1.61 2.29
C THR A 121 -6.17 1.46 2.11
N ARG A 122 -6.94 2.51 2.42
CA ARG A 122 -8.39 2.54 2.18
C ARG A 122 -8.73 2.32 0.71
N ILE A 123 -8.07 3.06 -0.20
CA ILE A 123 -8.29 2.93 -1.66
C ILE A 123 -8.00 1.50 -2.14
N ASN A 124 -6.91 0.89 -1.66
CA ASN A 124 -6.56 -0.48 -2.03
C ASN A 124 -7.54 -1.51 -1.47
N MET A 125 -7.98 -1.34 -0.22
CA MET A 125 -8.92 -2.27 0.42
C MET A 125 -10.28 -2.28 -0.30
N SER A 126 -10.75 -1.14 -0.80
CA SER A 126 -11.99 -1.05 -1.58
C SER A 126 -11.97 -1.92 -2.85
N LYS A 127 -10.80 -2.21 -3.44
CA LYS A 127 -10.68 -3.08 -4.62
C LYS A 127 -10.79 -4.57 -4.28
N VAL A 128 -10.29 -4.95 -3.11
CA VAL A 128 -10.31 -6.35 -2.64
C VAL A 128 -11.75 -6.84 -2.46
N PHE A 129 -12.65 -5.97 -1.99
CA PHE A 129 -14.07 -6.31 -1.83
C PHE A 129 -14.81 -6.55 -3.16
N VAL A 130 -14.28 -6.05 -4.29
CA VAL A 130 -14.86 -6.23 -5.63
C VAL A 130 -14.22 -7.41 -6.38
N HIS A 131 -13.42 -8.26 -5.70
CA HIS A 131 -12.73 -9.41 -6.28
C HIS A 131 -11.77 -9.08 -7.43
N LYS A 132 -11.35 -7.82 -7.57
CA LYS A 132 -10.32 -7.42 -8.54
C LYS A 132 -8.92 -7.61 -7.97
N LYS A 133 -8.01 -8.19 -8.75
CA LYS A 133 -6.59 -8.25 -8.39
C LYS A 133 -6.02 -6.83 -8.33
N VAL A 134 -5.50 -6.44 -7.16
CA VAL A 134 -4.84 -5.14 -6.99
C VAL A 134 -3.54 -5.12 -7.80
N LYS A 135 -3.54 -4.46 -8.96
CA LYS A 135 -2.32 -4.25 -9.74
C LYS A 135 -1.40 -3.28 -8.99
N THR A 136 -0.18 -3.72 -8.68
CA THR A 136 0.81 -2.87 -7.99
C THR A 136 1.46 -1.93 -9.00
N THR A 137 1.44 -0.62 -8.76
CA THR A 137 2.14 0.36 -9.61
C THR A 137 3.62 0.44 -9.22
N GLN A 138 4.51 0.75 -10.18
CA GLN A 138 5.94 0.90 -9.89
C GLN A 138 6.20 2.06 -8.90
N ILE A 139 5.44 3.15 -9.04
CA ILE A 139 5.47 4.31 -8.12
C ILE A 139 5.14 3.88 -6.69
N GLY A 140 4.14 3.01 -6.51
CA GLY A 140 3.77 2.49 -5.20
C GLY A 140 4.87 1.68 -4.53
N ARG A 141 5.71 0.96 -5.29
CA ARG A 141 6.87 0.23 -4.75
C ARG A 141 7.97 1.18 -4.29
N VAL A 142 8.33 2.15 -5.13
CA VAL A 142 9.36 3.16 -4.80
C VAL A 142 8.94 3.98 -3.58
N LYS A 143 7.67 4.39 -3.52
CA LYS A 143 7.08 5.08 -2.36
C LYS A 143 7.35 4.35 -1.06
N MET A 144 7.10 3.03 -1.02
CA MET A 144 7.28 2.24 0.21
C MET A 144 8.75 2.17 0.66
N VAL A 145 9.69 2.06 -0.28
CA VAL A 145 11.12 2.05 0.04
C VAL A 145 11.53 3.40 0.62
N VAL A 146 11.17 4.50 -0.05
CA VAL A 146 11.49 5.86 0.43
C VAL A 146 10.86 6.09 1.81
N LEU A 147 9.60 5.69 2.00
CA LEU A 147 8.89 5.79 3.28
C LEU A 147 9.63 5.09 4.43
N CYS A 148 10.05 3.83 4.23
CA CYS A 148 10.82 3.09 5.23
C CYS A 148 12.16 3.76 5.55
N VAL A 149 12.88 4.23 4.52
CA VAL A 149 14.17 4.93 4.71
C VAL A 149 13.97 6.23 5.49
N SER A 150 12.94 7.02 5.17
CA SER A 150 12.66 8.28 5.87
C SER A 150 12.31 8.07 7.34
N LEU A 151 11.59 6.99 7.68
CA LEU A 151 11.29 6.63 9.07
C LEU A 151 12.54 6.21 9.83
N LEU A 152 13.37 5.33 9.27
CA LEU A 152 14.65 4.94 9.89
C LEU A 152 15.57 6.15 10.08
N LEU A 153 15.65 7.03 9.08
CA LEU A 153 16.44 8.25 9.17
C LEU A 153 15.94 9.18 10.29
N GLY A 154 14.62 9.29 10.47
CA GLY A 154 14.03 10.04 11.59
C GLY A 154 14.39 9.49 12.97
N PHE A 155 14.54 8.17 13.09
CA PHE A 155 15.01 7.55 14.33
C PHE A 155 16.47 7.90 14.61
N ILE A 156 17.32 7.87 13.59
CA ILE A 156 18.74 8.24 13.73
C ILE A 156 18.89 9.75 13.99
N SER A 157 18.06 10.60 13.36
CA SER A 157 18.09 12.04 13.57
C SER A 157 17.71 12.45 14.98
N SER A 158 16.91 11.63 15.66
CA SER A 158 16.62 11.80 17.08
C SER A 158 17.86 11.67 17.98
N LEU A 159 18.88 10.92 17.55
CA LEU A 159 20.15 10.77 18.29
C LEU A 159 21.20 11.77 17.80
N LEU A 160 21.20 12.06 16.50
CA LEU A 160 22.17 12.92 15.84
C LEU A 160 21.47 14.11 15.17
N PRO A 161 21.38 15.28 15.84
CA PRO A 161 20.65 16.45 15.34
C PRO A 161 21.13 16.97 13.97
N ILE A 162 22.38 16.69 13.57
CA ILE A 162 22.93 17.02 12.25
C ILE A 162 22.12 16.41 11.09
N LEU A 163 21.40 15.31 11.33
CA LEU A 163 20.59 14.62 10.32
C LEU A 163 19.16 15.16 10.19
N ASN A 164 18.77 16.19 10.94
CA ASN A 164 17.42 16.73 10.90
C ASN A 164 17.03 17.27 9.51
N ILE A 165 17.93 18.00 8.85
CA ILE A 165 17.67 18.55 7.50
C ILE A 165 17.51 17.43 6.45
N PRO A 166 18.43 16.45 6.34
CA PRO A 166 18.23 15.27 5.50
C PRO A 166 16.91 14.54 5.77
N THR A 167 16.53 14.40 7.04
CA THR A 167 15.28 13.76 7.45
C THR A 167 14.07 14.50 6.90
N ILE A 168 14.02 15.82 7.04
CA ILE A 168 12.91 16.64 6.52
C ILE A 168 12.78 16.49 5.00
N ILE A 169 13.89 16.54 4.26
CA ILE A 169 13.90 16.36 2.80
C ILE A 169 13.38 14.96 2.43
N SER A 170 13.82 13.93 3.15
CA SER A 170 13.36 12.55 2.94
C SER A 170 11.86 12.36 3.25
N LEU A 171 11.31 13.07 4.24
CA LEU A 171 9.89 13.01 4.58
C LEU A 171 9.04 13.73 3.52
N LEU A 172 9.49 14.89 3.04
CA LEU A 172 8.81 15.63 1.98
C LEU A 172 8.75 14.84 0.67
N THR A 173 9.87 14.20 0.29
CA THR A 173 9.91 13.32 -0.88
C THR A 173 9.00 12.10 -0.73
N ALA A 174 8.95 11.48 0.46
CA ALA A 174 8.01 10.39 0.75
C ALA A 174 6.54 10.83 0.61
N ILE A 175 6.18 12.01 1.12
CA ILE A 175 4.83 12.58 1.00
C ILE A 175 4.49 12.85 -0.47
N GLY A 176 5.41 13.43 -1.25
CA GLY A 176 5.21 13.66 -2.69
C GLY A 176 4.90 12.35 -3.43
N LEU A 177 5.68 11.29 -3.17
CA LEU A 177 5.44 9.97 -3.75
C LEU A 177 4.11 9.34 -3.30
N GLN A 178 3.67 9.57 -2.05
CA GLN A 178 2.36 9.13 -1.58
C GLN A 178 1.23 9.76 -2.40
N LEU A 179 1.31 11.07 -2.66
CA LEU A 179 0.32 11.79 -3.48
C LEU A 179 0.32 11.28 -4.92
N SER A 180 1.49 11.11 -5.54
CA SER A 180 1.59 10.53 -6.90
C SER A 180 1.00 9.12 -6.96
N THR A 181 1.23 8.30 -5.93
CA THR A 181 0.66 6.96 -5.83
C THR A 181 -0.86 6.99 -5.73
N MET A 182 -1.42 7.94 -4.97
CA MET A 182 -2.87 8.13 -4.87
C MET A 182 -3.48 8.51 -6.22
N LYS A 183 -2.84 9.40 -6.99
CA LYS A 183 -3.30 9.77 -8.34
C LYS A 183 -3.31 8.54 -9.25
N SER A 184 -2.21 7.80 -9.29
CA SER A 184 -2.08 6.59 -10.10
C SER A 184 -3.13 5.53 -9.74
N TYR A 185 -3.46 5.35 -8.45
CA TYR A 185 -4.52 4.42 -8.05
C TYR A 185 -5.93 4.88 -8.44
N LYS A 186 -6.19 6.20 -8.44
CA LYS A 186 -7.47 6.74 -8.93
C LYS A 186 -7.62 6.57 -10.43
N GLU A 187 -6.58 6.86 -11.21
CA GLU A 187 -6.57 6.67 -12.67
C GLU A 187 -6.85 5.22 -13.04
N GLN A 188 -6.16 4.28 -12.40
CA GLN A 188 -6.39 2.85 -12.60
C GLN A 188 -7.84 2.44 -12.26
N ASN A 189 -8.43 3.00 -11.20
CA ASN A 189 -9.84 2.74 -10.86
C ASN A 189 -10.81 3.27 -11.91
N LEU A 190 -10.49 4.39 -12.55
CA LEU A 190 -11.32 4.97 -13.61
C LEU A 190 -11.22 4.12 -14.88
N GLU A 191 -10.03 3.66 -15.25
CA GLU A 191 -9.82 2.75 -16.39
C GLU A 191 -10.58 1.44 -16.20
N GLU A 192 -10.45 0.80 -15.04
CA GLU A 192 -11.15 -0.46 -14.73
C GLU A 192 -12.68 -0.32 -14.78
N LYS A 193 -13.24 0.85 -14.40
CA LYS A 193 -14.67 1.12 -14.52
C LYS A 193 -15.10 1.33 -15.97
N LYS A 194 -14.28 1.99 -16.79
CA LYS A 194 -14.55 2.18 -18.21
C LYS A 194 -14.59 0.84 -18.95
N GLU A 195 -13.61 -0.02 -18.69
CA GLU A 195 -13.55 -1.38 -19.27
C GLU A 195 -14.79 -2.22 -18.92
N GLU A 196 -15.25 -2.19 -17.66
CA GLU A 196 -16.47 -2.89 -17.26
C GLU A 196 -17.73 -2.41 -17.99
N VAL A 197 -17.86 -1.09 -18.19
CA VAL A 197 -18.99 -0.52 -18.94
C VAL A 197 -18.93 -0.94 -20.40
N VAL A 198 -17.74 -0.91 -21.03
CA VAL A 198 -17.57 -1.34 -22.42
C VAL A 198 -17.91 -2.83 -22.58
N ILE A 199 -17.43 -3.70 -21.69
CA ILE A 199 -17.74 -5.14 -21.74
C ILE A 199 -19.24 -5.37 -21.57
N LYS A 200 -19.88 -4.72 -20.58
CA LYS A 200 -21.31 -4.87 -20.35
C LYS A 200 -22.14 -4.41 -21.55
N ASN A 201 -21.74 -3.31 -22.18
CA ASN A 201 -22.39 -2.79 -23.38
C ASN A 201 -22.20 -3.74 -24.58
N ASN A 202 -21.00 -4.27 -24.82
CA ASN A 202 -20.74 -5.22 -25.90
C ASN A 202 -21.53 -6.52 -25.74
N VAL A 203 -21.62 -7.05 -24.51
CA VAL A 203 -22.44 -8.24 -24.22
C VAL A 203 -23.92 -7.97 -24.45
N SER A 204 -24.43 -6.79 -24.04
CA SER A 204 -25.83 -6.43 -24.33
C SER A 204 -26.09 -6.24 -25.81
N LEU A 205 -25.12 -5.70 -26.55
CA LEU A 205 -25.18 -5.54 -27.99
C LEU A 205 -25.22 -6.90 -28.71
N GLU A 206 -24.38 -7.88 -28.34
CA GLU A 206 -24.41 -9.23 -28.94
C GLU A 206 -25.77 -9.95 -28.77
N THR A 207 -26.56 -9.58 -27.76
CA THR A 207 -27.91 -10.15 -27.52
C THR A 207 -29.04 -9.37 -28.20
N MET A 208 -28.75 -8.28 -28.90
CA MET A 208 -29.74 -7.40 -29.54
C MET A 208 -29.98 -7.76 -31.00
N ASP A 209 -31.21 -7.51 -31.47
CA ASP A 209 -31.54 -7.63 -32.89
C ASP A 209 -30.71 -6.61 -33.71
N SER A 210 -30.37 -6.99 -34.93
CA SER A 210 -29.44 -6.31 -35.84
C SER A 210 -29.71 -4.80 -36.03
N ASN A 211 -30.97 -4.37 -36.07
CA ASN A 211 -31.35 -2.96 -36.18
C ASN A 211 -31.16 -2.17 -34.88
N GLU A 212 -31.32 -2.83 -33.72
CA GLU A 212 -31.16 -2.22 -32.40
C GLU A 212 -29.67 -2.11 -32.04
N TYR A 213 -28.86 -3.08 -32.47
CA TYR A 213 -27.40 -3.08 -32.38
C TYR A 213 -26.77 -1.82 -33.00
N GLU A 214 -27.14 -1.49 -34.24
CA GLU A 214 -26.55 -0.38 -35.00
C GLU A 214 -26.82 0.98 -34.33
N LYS A 215 -28.06 1.15 -33.84
CA LYS A 215 -28.50 2.38 -33.15
C LYS A 215 -27.80 2.55 -31.80
N GLN A 216 -27.62 1.47 -31.06
CA GLN A 216 -27.00 1.46 -29.74
C GLN A 216 -25.47 1.62 -29.82
N MET A 217 -24.84 1.08 -30.87
CA MET A 217 -23.42 1.25 -31.17
C MET A 217 -23.08 2.71 -31.56
N LEU A 218 -23.93 3.36 -32.38
CA LEU A 218 -23.80 4.79 -32.71
C LEU A 218 -23.92 5.69 -31.48
N TYR A 219 -24.80 5.34 -30.54
CA TYR A 219 -24.95 6.07 -29.27
C TYR A 219 -23.68 5.95 -28.41
N THR A 220 -23.15 4.74 -28.26
CA THR A 220 -21.94 4.47 -27.46
C THR A 220 -20.71 5.17 -28.05
N LEU A 221 -20.58 5.20 -29.39
CA LEU A 221 -19.54 5.94 -30.10
C LEU A 221 -19.61 7.44 -29.83
N LYS A 222 -20.79 8.07 -29.93
CA LYS A 222 -20.98 9.48 -29.61
C LYS A 222 -20.56 9.81 -28.18
N GLN A 223 -20.97 8.98 -27.22
CA GLN A 223 -20.66 9.21 -25.81
C GLN A 223 -19.17 9.06 -25.50
N SER A 224 -18.47 8.14 -26.19
CA SER A 224 -17.02 7.97 -26.07
C SER A 224 -16.24 9.16 -26.66
N LEU A 225 -16.73 9.73 -27.78
CA LEU A 225 -16.16 10.91 -28.42
C LEU A 225 -16.33 12.15 -27.53
N GLU A 226 -17.52 12.37 -26.97
CA GLU A 226 -17.77 13.50 -26.05
C GLU A 226 -16.91 13.42 -24.79
N ASN A 227 -16.76 12.24 -24.21
CA ASN A 227 -15.89 12.04 -23.04
C ASN A 227 -14.41 12.29 -23.36
N ASN A 228 -13.91 11.86 -24.52
CA ASN A 228 -12.53 12.13 -24.90
C ASN A 228 -12.26 13.63 -25.15
N ILE A 229 -13.22 14.34 -25.75
CA ILE A 229 -13.13 15.79 -25.95
C ILE A 229 -13.08 16.52 -24.60
N ASN A 230 -13.91 16.14 -23.64
CA ASN A 230 -13.90 16.74 -22.29
C ASN A 230 -12.58 16.48 -21.55
N ILE A 231 -12.01 15.27 -21.69
CA ILE A 231 -10.73 14.92 -21.06
C ILE A 231 -9.56 15.71 -21.70
N GLU A 232 -9.57 15.91 -23.02
CA GLU A 232 -8.56 16.76 -23.68
C GLU A 232 -8.69 18.23 -23.28
N GLN A 233 -9.92 18.72 -23.08
CA GLN A 233 -10.17 20.08 -22.60
C GLN A 233 -9.73 20.28 -21.16
N GLU A 234 -9.95 19.31 -20.26
CA GLU A 234 -9.43 19.33 -18.88
C GLU A 234 -7.89 19.31 -18.87
N LYS A 235 -7.26 18.43 -19.66
CA LYS A 235 -5.79 18.37 -19.77
C LYS A 235 -5.19 19.68 -20.30
N ARG A 236 -5.84 20.35 -21.25
CA ARG A 236 -5.39 21.67 -21.74
C ARG A 236 -5.52 22.76 -20.67
N LYS A 237 -6.56 22.73 -19.83
CA LYS A 237 -6.71 23.69 -18.72
C LYS A 237 -5.65 23.51 -17.64
N GLU A 238 -5.24 22.26 -17.34
CA GLU A 238 -4.16 21.98 -16.39
C GLU A 238 -2.76 22.37 -16.90
N LEU A 239 -2.55 22.48 -18.22
CA LEU A 239 -1.28 22.89 -18.83
C LEU A 239 -1.09 24.42 -18.95
N HIS A 240 -2.15 25.20 -18.73
CA HIS A 240 -2.14 26.67 -18.80
C HIS A 240 -2.24 27.36 -17.42
N LEU A 241 -2.04 26.59 -16.34
CA LEU A 241 -1.94 27.01 -14.93
C LEU A 241 -0.53 26.72 -14.42
#